data_AF-A0A348TUG6-F1
#
_entry.id   AF-A0A348TUG6-F1
#
_cell.length_a   1.000
_cell.length_b   1.000
_cell.length_c   1.000
_cell.angle_alpha   90.00
_cell.angle_beta   90.00
_cell.angle_gamma   90.00
#
_symmetry.space_group_name_H-M   'P 1'
#
loop_
_entity.id
_entity.type
_entity.pdbx_description
1 polymer ?
#
loop_
_entity_poly.entity_id
_entity_poly.type
_entity_poly.pdbx_seq_one_letter_code
_entity_poly.pdbx_strand_id
1 'polypeptide(L)'
;MKIAEALRILELDTLPKSEKEVSVAYKRLAKKCHPDSGGSEEAFQELGAAVDYVLRALALVDIAVEKNKKRSKESDALAEKRAKMRAEMLKRRAEEDRKRNIKATWAISIILVLIVLVGIGTLIRPRYIHWMVEKERVERMATIISTGPDRSYT
;
A
#
# COMPACT_ATOMS: atom_id res chain seq x y z
N MET A 1 39.23 -30.44 6.74
CA MET A 1 38.22 -31.18 7.52
C MET A 1 36.85 -30.58 7.28
N LYS A 2 35.84 -31.42 7.00
CA LYS A 2 34.44 -30.98 6.83
C LYS A 2 33.71 -30.98 8.18
N ILE A 3 32.65 -30.18 8.32
CA ILE A 3 31.84 -30.15 9.56
C ILE A 3 31.28 -31.52 9.93
N ALA A 4 30.86 -32.31 8.93
CA ALA A 4 30.35 -33.67 9.13
C ALA A 4 31.43 -34.65 9.61
N GLU A 5 32.68 -34.46 9.19
CA GLU A 5 33.82 -35.25 9.67
C GLU A 5 34.16 -34.85 11.11
N ALA A 6 34.11 -33.55 11.44
CA ALA A 6 34.33 -33.05 12.79
C ALA A 6 33.31 -33.59 13.80
N LEU A 7 32.04 -33.57 13.39
CA LEU A 7 30.94 -34.10 14.19
C LEU A 7 31.06 -35.62 14.37
N ARG A 8 31.48 -36.36 13.34
CA ARG A 8 31.75 -37.80 13.46
C ARG A 8 32.90 -38.11 14.42
N ILE A 9 34.01 -37.36 14.36
CA ILE A 9 35.15 -37.53 15.27
C ILE A 9 34.75 -37.23 16.72
N LEU A 10 33.85 -36.26 16.92
CA LEU A 10 33.30 -35.90 18.22
C LEU A 10 32.14 -36.79 18.69
N GLU A 11 31.76 -37.82 17.93
CA GLU A 11 30.58 -38.67 18.18
C GLU A 11 29.28 -37.85 18.40
N LEU A 12 29.12 -36.76 17.63
CA LEU A 12 27.96 -35.88 17.67
C LEU A 12 27.15 -36.02 16.38
N ASP A 13 25.86 -36.31 16.49
CA ASP A 13 24.96 -36.41 15.33
C ASP A 13 24.51 -35.05 14.79
N THR A 14 24.53 -34.02 15.63
CA THR A 14 24.08 -32.66 15.29
C THR A 14 25.06 -31.60 15.77
N LEU A 15 25.02 -30.43 15.13
CA LEU A 15 25.79 -29.27 15.58
C LEU A 15 25.39 -28.93 17.03
N PRO A 16 26.34 -28.91 17.99
CA PRO A 16 26.04 -28.64 19.39
C PRO A 16 25.51 -27.23 19.57
N LYS A 17 24.65 -27.01 20.58
CA LYS A 17 24.02 -25.70 20.83
C LYS A 17 24.89 -24.77 21.65
N SER A 18 25.94 -25.29 22.29
CA SER A 18 26.84 -24.49 23.13
C SER A 18 28.25 -25.06 23.16
N GLU A 19 29.23 -24.19 23.41
CA GLU A 19 30.64 -24.60 23.63
C GLU A 19 30.79 -25.60 24.78
N LYS A 20 29.88 -25.56 25.77
CA LYS A 20 29.88 -26.49 26.91
C LYS A 20 29.63 -27.93 26.46
N GLU A 21 28.74 -28.14 25.49
CA GLU A 21 28.47 -29.47 24.94
C GLU A 21 29.69 -30.02 24.19
N VAL A 22 30.39 -29.16 23.42
CA VAL A 22 31.64 -29.52 22.74
C VAL A 22 32.72 -29.89 23.78
N SER A 23 32.86 -29.11 24.84
CA SER A 23 33.86 -29.35 25.89
C SER A 23 33.59 -30.67 26.65
N VAL A 24 32.33 -31.01 26.90
CA VAL A 24 31.96 -32.28 27.56
C VAL A 24 32.26 -33.48 26.66
N ALA A 25 31.90 -33.41 25.37
CA ALA A 25 32.23 -34.44 24.39
C ALA A 25 33.75 -34.62 24.25
N TYR A 26 34.48 -33.51 24.14
CA TYR A 26 35.94 -33.51 24.12
C TYR A 26 36.53 -34.15 25.36
N LYS A 27 36.12 -33.76 26.58
CA LYS A 27 36.65 -34.36 27.82
C LYS A 27 36.37 -35.86 27.91
N ARG A 28 35.24 -36.32 27.39
CA ARG A 28 34.90 -37.75 27.34
C ARG A 28 35.83 -38.52 26.41
N LEU A 29 36.07 -37.98 25.22
CA LEU A 29 36.89 -38.62 24.19
C LEU A 29 38.39 -38.49 24.49
N ALA A 30 38.83 -37.35 24.99
CA ALA A 30 40.21 -37.08 25.41
C ALA A 30 40.68 -38.07 26.48
N LYS A 31 39.81 -38.47 27.42
CA LYS A 31 40.13 -39.50 28.43
C LYS A 31 40.29 -40.90 27.84
N LYS A 32 39.64 -41.20 26.72
CA LYS A 32 39.71 -42.52 26.04
C LYS A 32 40.90 -42.60 25.08
N CYS A 33 41.21 -41.50 24.41
CA CYS A 33 42.25 -41.42 23.38
C CYS A 33 43.58 -40.85 23.90
N HIS A 34 43.73 -40.63 25.21
CA HIS A 34 44.97 -40.06 25.76
C HIS A 34 46.16 -41.01 25.52
N PRO A 35 47.32 -40.53 25.04
CA PRO A 35 48.49 -41.37 24.80
C PRO A 35 48.97 -42.12 26.06
N ASP A 36 48.92 -41.48 27.23
CA ASP A 36 49.23 -42.15 28.52
C ASP A 36 48.24 -43.27 28.91
N SER A 37 47.06 -43.31 28.29
CA SER A 37 46.03 -44.33 28.52
C SER A 37 46.03 -45.43 27.44
N GLY A 38 47.02 -45.42 26.54
CA GLY A 38 47.14 -46.37 25.43
C GLY A 38 46.52 -45.91 24.11
N GLY A 39 46.18 -44.62 23.99
CA GLY A 39 45.73 -44.00 22.73
C GLY A 39 46.87 -43.62 21.79
N SER A 40 46.57 -43.31 20.52
CA SER A 40 47.56 -42.76 19.58
C SER A 40 47.57 -41.23 19.63
N GLU A 41 48.76 -40.65 19.49
CA GLU A 41 48.96 -39.20 19.45
C GLU A 41 48.26 -38.55 18.24
N GLU A 42 48.23 -39.27 17.10
CA GLU A 42 47.53 -38.85 15.88
C GLU A 42 46.01 -38.69 16.11
N ALA A 43 45.38 -39.66 16.79
CA ALA A 43 43.94 -39.60 17.10
C ALA A 43 43.60 -38.45 18.06
N PHE A 44 44.52 -38.11 18.97
CA PHE A 44 44.33 -36.99 19.88
C PHE A 44 44.46 -35.63 19.18
N GLN A 45 45.39 -35.50 18.23
CA GLN A 45 45.52 -34.29 17.41
C GLN A 45 44.31 -34.08 16.49
N GLU A 46 43.78 -35.14 15.88
CA GLU A 46 42.55 -35.06 15.08
C GLU A 46 41.34 -34.67 15.93
N LEU A 47 41.24 -35.17 17.17
CA LEU A 47 40.21 -34.78 18.12
C LEU A 47 40.28 -33.28 18.46
N GLY A 48 41.49 -32.76 18.69
CA GLY A 48 41.71 -31.33 18.93
C GLY A 48 41.32 -30.47 17.74
N ALA A 49 41.74 -30.86 16.53
CA ALA A 49 41.37 -30.19 15.29
C ALA A 49 39.85 -30.20 15.05
N ALA A 50 39.16 -31.27 15.44
CA ALA A 50 37.71 -31.38 15.36
C ALA A 50 36.98 -30.38 16.26
N VAL A 51 37.43 -30.26 17.51
CA VAL A 51 36.87 -29.31 18.47
C VAL A 51 37.03 -27.88 17.98
N ASP A 52 38.24 -27.50 17.57
CA ASP A 52 38.52 -26.15 17.08
C ASP A 52 37.67 -25.80 15.87
N TYR A 53 37.47 -26.76 14.96
CA TYR A 53 36.64 -26.56 13.78
C TYR A 53 35.16 -26.37 14.15
N VAL A 54 34.61 -27.16 15.07
CA VAL A 54 33.22 -27.04 15.53
C VAL A 54 32.99 -25.73 16.29
N LEU A 55 33.93 -25.30 17.13
CA LEU A 55 33.85 -24.01 17.84
C LEU A 55 33.84 -22.83 16.87
N ARG A 56 34.71 -22.84 15.85
CA ARG A 56 34.71 -21.81 14.80
C ARG A 56 33.40 -21.79 14.01
N ALA A 57 32.84 -22.96 13.71
CA ALA A 57 31.56 -23.05 13.02
C ALA A 57 30.40 -22.49 13.86
N LEU A 58 30.39 -22.76 15.18
CA LEU A 58 29.41 -22.19 16.10
C LEU A 58 29.47 -20.66 16.12
N ALA A 59 30.67 -20.09 16.25
CA ALA A 59 30.86 -18.64 16.26
C ALA A 59 30.35 -17.99 14.96
N LEU A 60 30.57 -18.62 13.80
CA LEU A 60 30.06 -18.13 12.52
C LEU A 60 28.53 -18.15 12.43
N VAL A 61 27.90 -19.20 12.97
CA VAL A 61 26.43 -19.31 13.02
C VAL A 61 25.85 -18.22 13.92
N ASP A 62 26.43 -17.98 15.09
CA ASP A 62 25.96 -16.94 16.02
C ASP A 62 26.04 -15.54 15.38
N ILE A 63 27.16 -15.24 14.71
CA ILE A 63 27.34 -13.98 13.97
C ILE A 63 26.28 -13.85 12.85
N ALA A 64 26.01 -14.92 12.12
CA ALA A 64 25.02 -14.92 11.04
C ALA A 64 23.59 -14.71 11.57
N VAL A 65 23.25 -15.36 12.70
CA VAL A 65 21.95 -15.22 13.38
C VAL A 65 21.77 -13.79 13.88
N GLU A 66 22.76 -13.22 14.56
CA GLU A 66 22.71 -11.83 15.03
C GLU A 66 22.58 -10.83 13.87
N LYS A 67 23.31 -11.04 12.77
CA LYS A 67 23.20 -10.20 11.57
C LYS A 67 21.82 -10.27 10.93
N ASN A 68 21.22 -11.46 10.86
CA ASN A 68 19.86 -11.62 10.34
C ASN A 68 18.81 -10.99 11.26
N LYS A 69 18.96 -11.13 12.58
CA LYS A 69 18.07 -10.51 13.58
C LYS A 69 18.09 -8.99 13.48
N LYS A 70 19.28 -8.37 13.35
CA LYS A 70 19.41 -6.92 13.12
C LYS A 70 18.73 -6.49 11.82
N ARG A 71 18.95 -7.23 10.73
CA ARG A 71 18.34 -6.94 9.42
C ARG A 71 16.82 -7.01 9.46
N SER A 72 16.25 -8.00 10.17
CA SER A 72 14.80 -8.11 10.38
C SER A 72 14.26 -6.88 11.10
N LYS A 73 14.87 -6.47 12.21
CA LYS A 73 14.44 -5.29 12.96
C LYS A 73 14.49 -4.00 12.13
N GLU A 74 15.52 -3.83 11.31
CA GLU A 74 15.64 -2.69 10.40
C GLU A 74 14.55 -2.72 9.32
N SER A 75 14.28 -3.88 8.73
CA SER A 75 13.21 -4.02 7.73
C SER A 75 11.83 -3.77 8.32
N ASP A 76 11.58 -4.23 9.55
CA ASP A 76 10.31 -4.04 10.25
C ASP A 76 10.09 -2.56 10.58
N ALA A 77 11.11 -1.88 11.11
CA ALA A 77 11.07 -0.44 11.37
C ALA A 77 10.86 0.39 10.10
N LEU A 78 11.44 -0.02 8.96
CA LEU A 78 11.25 0.64 7.67
C LEU A 78 9.84 0.39 7.10
N ALA A 79 9.28 -0.80 7.32
CA ALA A 79 7.89 -1.12 6.96
C ALA A 79 6.90 -0.26 7.75
N GLU A 80 7.11 -0.08 9.06
CA GLU A 80 6.29 0.80 9.90
C GLU A 80 6.32 2.26 9.43
N LYS A 81 7.49 2.79 9.10
CA LYS A 81 7.61 4.17 8.55
C LYS A 81 6.83 4.32 7.25
N ARG A 82 6.92 3.32 6.35
CA ARG A 82 6.14 3.31 5.10
C ARG A 82 4.64 3.22 5.36
N ALA A 83 4.20 2.45 6.35
CA ALA A 83 2.79 2.34 6.72
C ALA A 83 2.24 3.66 7.26
N LYS A 84 2.99 4.35 8.13
CA LYS A 84 2.64 5.69 8.65
C LYS A 84 2.52 6.72 7.51
N MET A 85 3.52 6.79 6.63
CA MET A 85 3.49 7.68 5.45
C MET A 85 2.29 7.39 4.54
N ARG A 86 1.97 6.12 4.31
CA ARG A 86 0.78 5.73 3.51
C ARG A 86 -0.51 6.17 4.20
N ALA A 87 -0.64 5.96 5.51
CA ALA A 87 -1.82 6.37 6.27
C ALA A 87 -2.01 7.89 6.23
N GLU A 88 -0.94 8.68 6.38
CA GLU A 88 -0.98 10.14 6.26
C GLU A 88 -1.36 10.59 4.85
N MET A 89 -0.79 9.98 3.80
CA MET A 89 -1.17 10.28 2.41
C MET A 89 -2.64 9.97 2.13
N LEU A 90 -3.16 8.84 2.63
CA LEU A 90 -4.56 8.47 2.46
C LEU A 90 -5.49 9.47 3.16
N LYS A 91 -5.14 9.93 4.37
CA LYS A 91 -5.89 11.00 5.06
C LYS A 91 -5.90 12.30 4.26
N ARG A 92 -4.74 12.74 3.75
CA ARG A 92 -4.65 13.94 2.90
C ARG A 92 -5.51 13.82 1.64
N ARG A 93 -5.46 12.67 0.95
CA ARG A 93 -6.30 12.40 -0.22
C ARG A 93 -7.78 12.47 0.11
N ALA A 94 -8.21 11.88 1.22
CA ALA A 94 -9.61 11.92 1.65
C ALA A 94 -10.10 13.35 1.95
N GLU A 95 -9.25 14.20 2.54
CA GLU A 95 -9.57 15.61 2.78
C GLU A 95 -9.69 16.41 1.47
N GLU A 96 -8.78 16.19 0.52
CA GLU A 96 -8.83 16.82 -0.80
C GLU A 96 -10.07 16.37 -1.59
N ASP A 97 -10.39 15.09 -1.58
CA ASP A 97 -11.60 14.53 -2.22
C ASP A 97 -12.87 15.12 -1.62
N ARG A 98 -12.94 15.26 -0.29
CA ARG A 98 -14.09 15.89 0.37
C ARG A 98 -14.29 17.34 -0.11
N LYS A 99 -13.20 18.11 -0.22
CA LYS A 99 -13.26 19.50 -0.72
C LYS A 99 -13.69 19.56 -2.19
N ARG A 100 -13.19 18.65 -3.04
CA ARG A 100 -13.58 18.54 -4.44
C ARG A 100 -15.06 18.21 -4.59
N ASN A 101 -15.55 17.23 -3.82
CA ASN A 101 -16.94 16.82 -3.85
C ASN A 101 -17.88 17.96 -3.44
N ILE A 102 -17.54 18.72 -2.40
CA ILE A 102 -18.35 19.89 -1.97
C ILE A 102 -18.41 20.96 -3.07
N LYS A 103 -17.28 21.26 -3.72
CA LYS A 103 -17.27 22.23 -4.84
C LYS A 103 -18.09 21.73 -6.02
N ALA A 104 -17.97 20.45 -6.36
CA ALA A 104 -18.73 19.84 -7.45
C ALA A 104 -20.23 19.82 -7.17
N THR A 105 -20.66 19.44 -5.96
CA THR A 105 -22.08 19.45 -5.59
C THR A 105 -22.67 20.85 -5.57
N TRP A 106 -21.90 21.86 -5.16
CA TRP A 106 -22.35 23.26 -5.23
C TRP A 106 -22.57 23.72 -6.67
N ALA A 107 -21.65 23.41 -7.59
CA ALA A 107 -21.80 23.73 -9.01
C ALA A 107 -23.00 22.99 -9.64
N ILE A 108 -23.17 21.70 -9.33
CA ILE A 108 -24.32 20.91 -9.80
C ILE A 108 -25.63 21.51 -9.29
N SER A 109 -25.69 21.95 -8.04
CA SER A 109 -26.88 22.60 -7.46
C SER A 109 -27.26 23.87 -8.22
N ILE A 110 -26.29 24.73 -8.54
CA ILE A 110 -26.54 25.96 -9.32
C ILE A 110 -27.10 25.64 -10.70
N ILE A 111 -26.49 24.68 -11.41
CA ILE A 111 -26.94 24.26 -12.74
C ILE A 111 -28.37 23.72 -12.67
N LEU A 112 -28.68 22.91 -11.65
CA LEU A 112 -30.02 22.34 -11.46
C LEU A 112 -31.07 23.43 -11.22
N VAL A 113 -30.76 24.46 -10.41
CA VAL A 113 -31.64 25.61 -10.20
C VAL A 113 -31.89 26.39 -11.50
N LEU A 114 -30.86 26.62 -12.31
CA LEU A 114 -31.02 27.30 -13.60
C LEU A 114 -31.93 26.51 -14.56
N ILE A 115 -31.76 25.19 -14.64
CA ILE A 115 -32.62 24.32 -15.46
C ILE A 115 -34.08 24.44 -14.99
N VAL A 116 -34.33 24.41 -13.68
CA VAL A 116 -35.68 24.56 -13.12
C VAL A 116 -36.28 25.93 -13.45
N LEU A 117 -35.53 27.03 -13.31
CA LEU A 117 -36.00 28.36 -13.64
C LEU A 117 -36.36 28.50 -15.13
N VAL A 118 -35.53 27.96 -16.03
CA VAL A 118 -35.82 27.93 -17.47
C VAL A 118 -37.08 27.12 -17.74
N GLY A 119 -37.24 25.94 -17.12
CA GLY A 119 -38.44 25.11 -17.25
C GLY A 119 -39.73 25.80 -16.74
N ILE A 120 -39.65 26.55 -15.64
CA ILE A 120 -40.78 27.35 -15.15
C ILE A 120 -41.08 28.49 -16.14
N GLY A 121 -40.06 29.16 -16.66
CA GLY A 121 -40.21 30.23 -17.64
C GLY A 121 -40.93 29.77 -18.91
N THR A 122 -40.56 28.60 -19.46
CA THR A 122 -41.23 28.04 -20.65
C THR A 122 -42.70 27.68 -20.40
N LEU A 123 -43.04 27.23 -19.19
CA LEU A 123 -44.42 26.93 -18.79
C LEU A 123 -45.28 28.20 -18.59
N ILE A 124 -44.72 29.26 -18.01
CA ILE A 124 -45.45 30.50 -17.73
C ILE A 124 -45.60 31.38 -18.98
N ARG A 125 -44.61 31.33 -19.90
CA ARG A 125 -44.56 32.16 -21.12
C ARG A 125 -45.87 32.20 -21.92
N PRO A 126 -46.54 31.09 -22.27
CA PRO A 126 -47.78 31.15 -23.05
C PRO A 126 -48.91 31.89 -22.31
N ARG A 127 -49.02 31.66 -21.00
CA ARG A 127 -50.06 32.30 -20.16
C ARG A 127 -49.80 33.79 -19.99
N TYR A 128 -48.54 34.18 -19.86
CA TYR A 128 -48.12 35.58 -19.81
C TYR A 128 -48.36 36.31 -21.14
N ILE A 129 -47.99 35.70 -22.28
CA ILE A 129 -48.24 36.28 -23.61
C ILE A 129 -49.73 36.50 -23.82
N HIS A 130 -50.57 35.51 -23.49
CA HIS A 130 -52.01 35.65 -23.61
C HIS A 130 -52.55 36.79 -22.74
N TRP A 131 -52.11 36.89 -21.49
CA TRP A 131 -52.53 37.98 -20.60
C TRP A 131 -52.09 39.37 -21.09
N MET A 132 -50.87 39.47 -21.64
CA MET A 132 -50.33 40.71 -22.19
C MET A 132 -51.09 41.16 -23.45
N VAL A 133 -51.37 40.23 -24.38
CA VAL A 133 -52.15 40.50 -25.59
C VAL A 133 -53.58 40.95 -25.24
N GLU A 134 -54.19 40.39 -24.20
CA GLU A 134 -55.52 40.80 -23.74
C GLU A 134 -55.51 42.24 -23.19
N LYS A 135 -54.45 42.65 -22.50
CA LYS A 135 -54.31 43.99 -21.94
C LYS A 135 -54.03 45.07 -22.99
N GLU A 136 -53.22 44.76 -24.00
CA GLU A 136 -52.83 45.70 -25.07
C GLU A 136 -53.54 45.36 -26.39
N ARG A 137 -54.82 45.01 -26.34
CA ARG A 137 -55.61 44.69 -27.52
C ARG A 137 -55.83 45.96 -28.36
N VAL A 138 -54.86 46.30 -29.20
CA VAL A 138 -55.02 47.33 -30.24
C VAL A 138 -55.73 46.68 -31.41
N GLU A 139 -57.05 46.90 -31.49
CA GLU A 139 -57.86 46.50 -32.64
C GLU A 139 -57.45 47.32 -33.86
N ARG A 140 -56.39 46.89 -34.56
CA ARG A 140 -56.10 47.40 -35.90
C ARG A 140 -57.05 46.70 -36.86
N MET A 141 -58.20 47.31 -37.12
CA MET A 141 -59.03 46.91 -38.27
C MET A 141 -58.18 46.99 -39.53
N ALA A 142 -58.14 45.92 -40.30
CA ALA A 142 -57.46 45.91 -41.59
C ALA A 142 -58.11 46.97 -42.48
N THR A 143 -57.38 48.02 -42.83
CA THR A 143 -57.81 48.97 -43.85
C THR A 143 -57.79 48.26 -45.19
N ILE A 144 -58.98 47.91 -45.68
CA ILE A 144 -59.14 47.36 -47.03
C ILE A 144 -58.91 48.52 -48.00
N ILE A 145 -57.76 48.54 -48.67
CA ILE A 145 -57.50 49.48 -49.76
C ILE A 145 -58.12 48.88 -51.03
N SER A 146 -59.28 49.39 -51.46
CA SER A 146 -59.88 48.98 -52.73
C SER A 146 -59.15 49.65 -53.90
N THR A 147 -58.32 48.89 -54.61
CA THR A 147 -57.68 49.30 -55.87
C THR A 147 -58.52 48.88 -57.08
N GLY A 148 -59.78 49.30 -57.14
CA GLY A 148 -60.68 49.05 -58.28
C GLY A 148 -61.05 50.35 -58.99
N PRO A 149 -61.19 50.37 -60.33
CA PRO A 149 -61.50 51.60 -61.08
C PRO A 149 -62.92 52.08 -60.78
N ASP A 150 -63.05 53.37 -60.47
CA ASP A 150 -64.32 54.08 -60.29
C ASP A 150 -65.19 53.91 -61.54
N ARG A 151 -66.27 53.13 -61.42
CA ARG A 151 -67.39 53.17 -62.37
C ARG A 151 -68.51 53.96 -61.74
N SER A 152 -68.53 55.25 -62.04
CA SER A 152 -69.71 56.09 -61.89
C SER A 152 -70.80 55.58 -62.85
N TYR A 153 -71.91 55.10 -62.29
CA TYR A 153 -73.17 54.99 -63.02
C TYR A 153 -74.00 56.23 -62.66
N THR A 154 -74.34 57.00 -63.70
CA THR A 154 -75.34 58.07 -63.69
C THR A 154 -76.69 57.59 -63.20
#